data_AF-A0A0D2ISR5-F1
#
_entry.id   AF-A0A0D2ISR5-F1
#
_cell.length_a   1.000
_cell.length_b   1.000
_cell.length_c   1.000
_cell.angle_alpha   90.00
_cell.angle_beta   90.00
_cell.angle_gamma   90.00
#
_symmetry.space_group_name_H-M   'P 1'
#
loop_
_entity.id
_entity.type
_entity.pdbx_description
1 polymer ?
#
loop_
_entity_poly.entity_id
_entity_poly.type
_entity_poly.pdbx_seq_one_letter_code
_entity_poly.pdbx_strand_id
1 'polypeptide(L)'
;MAMPLTRKRSLHTTSRSISPPALRRKVGITEDAAPTWPSSTDYVRIFSWNVNGIGPLLQRPLSFDSVSLTPLRSFLKRHDWPQLLCLQEVQISPRDTATQRQLQRAANRGQTPDEPAYILHLSLPRDEYNATGFGGKVYGVATLIRDDTSSQISLTRRPDWDLEGRVLIHEFEIDLVIINGYWVNGTSNPYRDPHTGQVTGTRHDHKLRFHQHMLEEVLQAQREGRHVIMMGDMNVARARVDGHPNLRTSPLQHVKNRADFNAKFFTSKDGMRGIDVFRHLHGTSRKYTYHPRGRNWGESCDRVDMIIVSRGLVNEAGAVIGTDICDSAVDRGHSDHVPLWISLDWFKLQSQKCRMPGERRDKSPCPWLSWLSA
;
A
#
# COMPACT_ATOMS: atom_id res chain seq x y z
N MET A 1 46.95 -9.38 52.44
CA MET A 1 46.46 -8.25 51.60
C MET A 1 45.84 -8.84 50.34
N ALA A 2 44.51 -8.82 50.24
CA ALA A 2 43.77 -9.26 49.06
C ALA A 2 43.04 -8.04 48.47
N MET A 3 43.29 -7.74 47.20
CA MET A 3 42.64 -6.66 46.45
C MET A 3 41.30 -7.14 45.87
N PRO A 4 40.27 -6.29 45.77
CA PRO A 4 38.92 -6.72 45.40
C PRO A 4 38.70 -6.76 43.88
N LEU A 5 38.01 -7.80 43.42
CA LEU A 5 37.54 -7.98 42.05
C LEU A 5 36.38 -7.01 41.75
N THR A 6 36.58 -6.13 40.77
CA THR A 6 35.54 -5.26 40.21
C THR A 6 34.57 -6.04 39.34
N ARG A 7 33.27 -6.00 39.71
CA ARG A 7 32.15 -6.56 38.94
C ARG A 7 32.03 -5.89 37.57
N LYS A 8 32.19 -6.66 36.49
CA LYS A 8 31.78 -6.25 35.13
C LYS A 8 30.24 -6.21 35.05
N ARG A 9 29.70 -5.07 34.61
CA ARG A 9 28.29 -4.85 34.28
C ARG A 9 27.86 -5.79 33.15
N SER A 10 26.81 -6.58 33.40
CA SER A 10 26.11 -7.40 32.42
C SER A 10 25.34 -6.51 31.44
N LEU A 11 25.68 -6.60 30.15
CA LEU A 11 24.90 -6.04 29.05
C LEU A 11 23.69 -6.95 28.80
N HIS A 12 22.50 -6.49 29.16
CA HIS A 12 21.25 -7.14 28.76
C HIS A 12 21.07 -6.96 27.24
N THR A 13 21.24 -8.04 26.49
CA THR A 13 20.84 -8.15 25.10
C THR A 13 19.32 -8.36 25.04
N THR A 14 18.58 -7.35 24.58
CA THR A 14 17.20 -7.56 24.16
C THR A 14 17.22 -8.29 22.83
N SER A 15 16.76 -9.55 22.84
CA SER A 15 16.63 -10.38 21.66
C SER A 15 15.60 -9.79 20.71
N ARG A 16 16.04 -9.04 19.69
CA ARG A 16 15.23 -8.73 18.52
C ARG A 16 15.06 -10.03 17.73
N SER A 17 13.89 -10.66 17.80
CA SER A 17 13.55 -11.83 16.99
C SER A 17 13.32 -11.40 15.54
N ILE A 18 14.39 -11.46 14.75
CA ILE A 18 14.35 -11.30 13.30
C ILE A 18 14.64 -12.69 12.72
N SER A 19 13.69 -13.22 11.93
CA SER A 19 13.82 -14.52 11.30
C SER A 19 14.95 -14.53 10.25
N PRO A 20 15.80 -15.59 10.19
CA PRO A 20 16.82 -15.73 9.16
C PRO A 20 16.22 -16.12 7.79
N PRO A 21 16.90 -15.83 6.66
CA PRO A 21 16.41 -16.16 5.33
C PRO A 21 16.49 -17.67 5.04
N ALA A 22 15.47 -18.21 4.35
CA ALA A 22 15.36 -19.64 4.05
C ALA A 22 15.98 -20.02 2.69
N LEU A 23 16.50 -21.27 2.64
CA LEU A 23 17.06 -21.94 1.47
C LEU A 23 16.03 -22.16 0.34
N ARG A 24 16.45 -21.89 -0.90
CA ARG A 24 15.67 -22.03 -2.14
C ARG A 24 15.22 -23.50 -2.35
N ARG A 25 13.91 -23.74 -2.46
CA ARG A 25 13.36 -24.93 -3.13
C ARG A 25 12.67 -24.52 -4.43
N LYS A 26 12.97 -25.22 -5.53
CA LYS A 26 12.31 -25.07 -6.83
C LYS A 26 10.89 -25.63 -6.74
N VAL A 27 9.90 -24.79 -7.03
CA VAL A 27 8.51 -25.20 -7.28
C VAL A 27 8.33 -25.23 -8.79
N GLY A 28 7.76 -26.32 -9.31
CA GLY A 28 7.46 -26.48 -10.74
C GLY A 28 6.42 -25.46 -11.20
N ILE A 29 6.68 -24.83 -12.33
CA ILE A 29 5.79 -23.84 -12.96
C ILE A 29 4.75 -24.64 -13.76
N THR A 30 3.50 -24.67 -13.31
CA THR A 30 2.37 -24.91 -14.20
C THR A 30 1.97 -23.56 -14.79
N GLU A 31 1.95 -23.45 -16.12
CA GLU A 31 1.54 -22.26 -16.85
C GLU A 31 0.03 -22.04 -16.67
N ASP A 32 -0.36 -21.35 -15.60
CA ASP A 32 -1.71 -20.79 -15.52
C ASP A 32 -1.83 -19.67 -16.57
N ALA A 33 -2.85 -19.78 -17.42
CA ALA A 33 -3.11 -18.83 -18.49
C ALA A 33 -3.23 -17.40 -17.94
N ALA A 34 -2.48 -16.47 -18.54
CA ALA A 34 -2.56 -15.06 -18.16
C ALA A 34 -4.00 -14.56 -18.33
N PRO A 35 -4.54 -13.79 -17.36
CA PRO A 35 -5.87 -13.21 -17.51
C PRO A 35 -5.95 -12.39 -18.79
N THR A 36 -6.98 -12.61 -19.61
CA THR A 36 -7.25 -11.82 -20.82
C THR A 36 -7.90 -10.51 -20.42
N TRP A 37 -7.25 -9.40 -20.71
CA TRP A 37 -7.71 -8.06 -20.35
C TRP A 37 -8.39 -7.37 -21.54
N PRO A 38 -9.42 -6.55 -21.32
CA PRO A 38 -9.98 -5.73 -22.38
C PRO A 38 -8.93 -4.72 -22.85
N SER A 39 -8.67 -4.64 -24.15
CA SER A 39 -7.62 -3.80 -24.75
C SER A 39 -8.00 -2.32 -24.91
N SER A 40 -9.04 -1.83 -24.21
CA SER A 40 -9.46 -0.43 -24.35
C SER A 40 -8.54 0.51 -23.57
N THR A 41 -8.20 1.64 -24.18
CA THR A 41 -7.48 2.76 -23.56
C THR A 41 -8.25 3.39 -22.41
N ASP A 42 -9.56 3.14 -22.30
CA ASP A 42 -10.41 3.70 -21.27
C ASP A 42 -10.32 2.95 -19.94
N TYR A 43 -9.60 1.83 -19.89
CA TYR A 43 -9.46 1.04 -18.67
C TYR A 43 -8.12 1.26 -17.99
N VAL A 44 -8.20 1.67 -16.72
CA VAL A 44 -7.04 1.80 -15.85
C VAL A 44 -6.99 0.62 -14.90
N ARG A 45 -5.82 -0.01 -14.81
CA ARG A 45 -5.51 -1.09 -13.89
C ARG A 45 -4.43 -0.67 -12.91
N ILE A 46 -4.74 -0.89 -11.65
CA ILE A 46 -3.89 -0.52 -10.54
C ILE A 46 -3.67 -1.78 -9.71
N PHE A 47 -2.41 -2.17 -9.56
CA PHE A 47 -2.00 -3.29 -8.72
C PHE A 47 -1.45 -2.81 -7.39
N SER A 48 -1.67 -3.59 -6.34
CA SER A 48 -0.97 -3.46 -5.06
C SER A 48 -0.25 -4.76 -4.73
N TRP A 49 0.95 -4.65 -4.16
CA TRP A 49 1.69 -5.81 -3.69
C TRP A 49 2.66 -5.46 -2.56
N ASN A 50 2.47 -6.05 -1.37
CA ASN A 50 3.52 -6.06 -0.35
C ASN A 50 4.62 -7.04 -0.79
N VAL A 51 5.81 -6.51 -1.09
CA VAL A 51 6.91 -7.31 -1.65
C VAL A 51 7.86 -7.86 -0.60
N ASN A 52 7.73 -7.45 0.67
CA ASN A 52 8.59 -7.88 1.77
C ASN A 52 10.09 -7.88 1.38
N GLY A 53 10.56 -6.69 0.99
CA GLY A 53 11.91 -6.43 0.50
C GLY A 53 11.99 -6.45 -1.03
N ILE A 54 12.50 -5.36 -1.60
CA ILE A 54 12.55 -5.20 -3.07
C ILE A 54 13.62 -6.07 -3.76
N GLY A 55 14.63 -6.52 -3.03
CA GLY A 55 15.86 -7.13 -3.57
C GLY A 55 15.61 -8.23 -4.62
N PRO A 56 14.75 -9.23 -4.37
CA PRO A 56 14.45 -10.29 -5.32
C PRO A 56 13.89 -9.79 -6.66
N LEU A 57 13.14 -8.68 -6.66
CA LEU A 57 12.56 -8.08 -7.87
C LEU A 57 13.58 -7.33 -8.73
N LEU A 58 14.75 -7.02 -8.16
CA LEU A 58 15.85 -6.32 -8.84
C LEU A 58 16.87 -7.26 -9.49
N GLN A 59 16.79 -8.56 -9.19
CA GLN A 59 17.78 -9.54 -9.62
C GLN A 59 17.82 -9.68 -11.13
N ARG A 60 19.02 -9.96 -11.65
CA ARG A 60 19.22 -10.42 -13.02
C ARG A 60 19.09 -11.94 -12.99
N PRO A 61 18.23 -12.55 -13.82
CA PRO A 61 18.33 -13.98 -14.04
C PRO A 61 19.73 -14.29 -14.57
N LEU A 62 20.37 -15.32 -14.01
CA LEU A 62 21.63 -15.85 -14.52
C LEU A 62 21.29 -16.64 -15.80
N SER A 63 21.04 -15.93 -16.89
CA SER A 63 20.92 -16.52 -18.23
C SER A 63 22.01 -15.96 -19.11
N PHE A 64 22.53 -16.79 -20.02
CA PHE A 64 23.48 -16.39 -21.06
C PHE A 64 22.80 -15.56 -22.17
N ASP A 65 21.46 -15.47 -22.16
CA ASP A 65 20.71 -14.58 -23.03
C ASP A 65 20.71 -13.14 -22.49
N SER A 66 21.21 -12.22 -23.30
CA SER A 66 21.31 -10.78 -23.02
C SER A 66 19.95 -10.08 -22.79
N VAL A 67 18.84 -10.76 -23.05
CA VAL A 67 17.47 -10.22 -23.08
C VAL A 67 16.65 -10.55 -21.82
N SER A 68 17.20 -11.27 -20.84
CA SER A 68 16.40 -11.71 -19.68
C SER A 68 15.85 -10.52 -18.86
N LEU A 69 14.53 -10.44 -18.77
CA LEU A 69 13.81 -9.42 -18.01
C LEU A 69 14.06 -9.60 -16.50
N THR A 70 14.00 -8.51 -15.75
CA THR A 70 13.97 -8.62 -14.28
C THR A 70 12.65 -9.27 -13.84
N PRO A 71 12.57 -9.88 -12.64
CA PRO A 71 11.29 -10.36 -12.12
C PRO A 71 10.24 -9.26 -12.04
N LEU A 72 10.64 -8.01 -11.73
CA LEU A 72 9.74 -6.86 -11.75
C LEU A 72 9.17 -6.56 -13.15
N ARG A 73 10.02 -6.49 -14.18
CA ARG A 73 9.58 -6.24 -15.56
C ARG A 73 8.73 -7.41 -16.09
N SER A 74 9.08 -8.63 -15.71
CA SER A 74 8.30 -9.84 -16.06
C SER A 74 6.91 -9.79 -15.45
N PHE A 75 6.78 -9.33 -14.19
CA PHE A 75 5.49 -9.09 -13.56
C PHE A 75 4.68 -8.06 -14.35
N LEU A 76 5.27 -6.89 -14.64
CA LEU A 76 4.60 -5.83 -15.41
C LEU A 76 4.11 -6.36 -16.77
N LYS A 77 4.94 -7.10 -17.50
CA LYS A 77 4.60 -7.70 -18.79
C LYS A 77 3.47 -8.72 -18.70
N ARG A 78 3.54 -9.65 -17.73
CA ARG A 78 2.54 -10.71 -17.54
C ARG A 78 1.17 -10.17 -17.14
N HIS A 79 1.14 -9.06 -16.42
CA HIS A 79 -0.09 -8.37 -16.06
C HIS A 79 -0.45 -7.26 -17.06
N ASP A 80 0.08 -7.34 -18.27
CA ASP A 80 -0.24 -6.49 -19.42
C ASP A 80 -0.08 -4.99 -19.12
N TRP A 81 1.06 -4.65 -18.53
CA TRP A 81 1.51 -3.28 -18.31
C TRP A 81 0.51 -2.41 -17.55
N PRO A 82 0.20 -2.74 -16.27
CA PRO A 82 -0.76 -1.96 -15.50
C PRO A 82 -0.32 -0.50 -15.39
N GLN A 83 -1.27 0.43 -15.38
CA GLN A 83 -0.98 1.86 -15.32
C GLN A 83 -0.25 2.23 -14.02
N LEU A 84 -0.60 1.56 -12.91
CA LEU A 84 0.07 1.77 -11.63
C LEU A 84 0.37 0.43 -10.96
N LEU A 85 1.55 0.34 -10.35
CA LEU A 85 1.94 -0.73 -9.44
C LEU A 85 2.41 -0.14 -8.11
N CYS A 86 1.56 -0.29 -7.08
CA CYS A 86 1.79 0.12 -5.71
C CYS A 86 2.51 -1.00 -4.95
N LEU A 87 3.73 -0.73 -4.47
CA LEU A 87 4.55 -1.68 -3.72
C LEU A 87 4.67 -1.24 -2.25
N GLN A 88 4.48 -2.20 -1.34
CA GLN A 88 4.70 -2.03 0.09
C GLN A 88 5.88 -2.85 0.60
N GLU A 89 6.46 -2.43 1.71
CA GLU A 89 7.69 -3.00 2.28
C GLU A 89 8.83 -3.11 1.28
N VAL A 90 9.13 -2.02 0.58
CA VAL A 90 10.27 -2.01 -0.34
C VAL A 90 11.61 -2.17 0.40
N GLN A 91 11.64 -1.80 1.69
CA GLN A 91 12.78 -1.92 2.60
C GLN A 91 14.07 -1.28 2.02
N ILE A 92 13.91 -0.09 1.44
CA ILE A 92 15.01 0.70 0.90
C ILE A 92 15.34 1.80 1.91
N SER A 93 16.62 1.88 2.30
CA SER A 93 17.10 2.99 3.11
C SER A 93 17.07 4.29 2.29
N PRO A 94 16.67 5.45 2.86
CA PRO A 94 16.74 6.73 2.16
C PRO A 94 18.12 7.09 1.63
N ARG A 95 19.18 6.58 2.29
CA ARG A 95 20.58 6.80 1.91
C ARG A 95 21.05 5.86 0.78
N ASP A 96 20.30 4.80 0.49
CA ASP A 96 20.63 3.79 -0.53
C ASP A 96 20.14 4.22 -1.92
N THR A 97 20.78 5.27 -2.45
CA THR A 97 20.42 5.83 -3.78
C THR A 97 20.69 4.84 -4.92
N ALA A 98 21.61 3.89 -4.72
CA ALA A 98 21.91 2.84 -5.69
C ALA A 98 20.71 1.89 -5.88
N THR A 99 20.12 1.41 -4.79
CA THR A 99 18.93 0.54 -4.84
C THR A 99 17.72 1.28 -5.38
N GLN A 100 17.54 2.56 -5.05
CA GLN A 100 16.47 3.40 -5.60
C GLN A 100 16.57 3.50 -7.14
N ARG A 101 17.77 3.80 -7.68
CA ARG A 101 18.02 3.82 -9.13
C ARG A 101 17.87 2.43 -9.77
N GLN A 102 18.27 1.37 -9.06
CA GLN A 102 18.13 0.01 -9.54
C GLN A 102 16.67 -0.41 -9.67
N LEU A 103 15.80 0.01 -8.75
CA LEU A 103 14.35 -0.23 -8.84
C LEU A 103 13.76 0.40 -10.12
N GLN A 104 14.05 1.67 -10.36
CA GLN A 104 13.62 2.35 -11.58
C GLN A 104 14.12 1.63 -12.84
N ARG A 105 15.41 1.24 -12.86
CA ARG A 105 16.01 0.50 -13.98
C ARG A 105 15.39 -0.87 -14.15
N ALA A 106 15.07 -1.57 -13.06
CA ALA A 106 14.47 -2.89 -13.12
C ALA A 106 13.10 -2.87 -13.78
N ALA A 107 12.30 -1.82 -13.54
CA ALA A 107 10.98 -1.65 -14.15
C ALA A 107 11.02 -1.32 -15.66
N ASN A 108 12.14 -0.80 -16.18
CA ASN A 108 12.29 -0.38 -17.58
C ASN A 108 13.36 -1.17 -18.35
N ARG A 109 13.92 -2.22 -17.73
CA ARG A 109 15.00 -2.98 -18.34
C ARG A 109 14.49 -3.75 -19.56
N GLY A 110 15.22 -3.64 -20.67
CA GLY A 110 14.90 -4.36 -21.90
C GLY A 110 13.64 -3.82 -22.58
N GLN A 111 13.20 -2.62 -22.21
CA GLN A 111 12.09 -1.93 -22.87
C GLN A 111 12.37 -1.78 -24.36
N THR A 112 11.38 -2.16 -25.17
CA THR A 112 11.33 -1.90 -26.62
C THR A 112 10.45 -0.67 -26.89
N PRO A 113 10.52 -0.06 -28.10
CA PRO A 113 9.69 1.09 -28.44
C PRO A 113 8.18 0.88 -28.26
N ASP A 114 7.69 -0.34 -28.45
CA ASP A 114 6.27 -0.69 -28.31
C ASP A 114 5.85 -1.04 -26.87
N GLU A 115 6.79 -1.08 -25.91
CA GLU A 115 6.48 -1.35 -24.51
C GLU A 115 6.57 -0.07 -23.67
N PRO A 116 5.68 0.14 -22.69
CA PRO A 116 5.66 1.36 -21.91
C PRO A 116 6.83 1.45 -20.92
N ALA A 117 7.24 2.68 -20.62
CA ALA A 117 8.15 2.97 -19.51
C ALA A 117 7.33 3.21 -18.23
N TYR A 118 8.02 3.11 -17.10
CA TYR A 118 7.50 3.44 -15.78
C TYR A 118 8.35 4.51 -15.13
N ILE A 119 7.71 5.37 -14.35
CA ILE A 119 8.31 6.39 -13.49
C ILE A 119 8.14 5.95 -12.04
N LEU A 120 9.22 6.01 -11.27
CA LEU A 120 9.26 5.58 -9.87
C LEU A 120 9.04 6.76 -8.92
N HIS A 121 8.07 6.60 -8.02
CA HIS A 121 7.87 7.47 -6.86
C HIS A 121 8.06 6.68 -5.56
N LEU A 122 8.64 7.32 -4.55
CA LEU A 122 9.06 6.67 -3.30
C LEU A 122 8.61 7.45 -2.06
N SER A 123 8.13 6.72 -1.06
CA SER A 123 8.06 7.18 0.33
C SER A 123 8.93 6.26 1.18
N LEU A 124 10.08 6.78 1.64
CA LEU A 124 11.05 6.02 2.43
C LEU A 124 11.07 6.54 3.87
N PRO A 125 11.41 5.68 4.86
CA PRO A 125 11.36 6.05 6.27
C PRO A 125 12.34 7.17 6.62
N ARG A 126 11.87 8.15 7.38
CA ARG A 126 12.64 9.30 7.90
C ARG A 126 12.75 9.29 9.43
N ASP A 127 12.05 8.39 10.11
CA ASP A 127 12.05 8.27 11.57
C ASP A 127 13.33 7.60 12.09
N GLU A 128 14.15 8.36 12.82
CA GLU A 128 15.44 7.90 13.35
C GLU A 128 15.34 6.92 14.52
N TYR A 129 14.16 6.76 15.12
CA TYR A 129 13.97 5.95 16.32
C TYR A 129 13.18 4.68 16.05
N ASN A 130 12.09 4.79 15.27
CA ASN A 130 11.15 3.71 15.01
C ASN A 130 11.47 2.94 13.71
N ALA A 131 12.21 3.54 12.77
CA ALA A 131 12.54 2.94 11.48
C ALA A 131 14.03 2.52 11.38
N THR A 132 14.57 1.89 12.41
CA THR A 132 16.02 1.60 12.55
C THR A 132 16.46 0.18 12.19
N GLY A 133 15.55 -0.71 11.79
CA GLY A 133 15.91 -2.09 11.46
C GLY A 133 16.83 -2.19 10.23
N PHE A 134 17.78 -3.13 10.25
CA PHE A 134 18.65 -3.46 9.12
C PHE A 134 19.35 -2.28 8.44
N GLY A 135 19.83 -1.29 9.22
CA GLY A 135 20.48 -0.10 8.66
C GLY A 135 19.50 0.89 8.01
N GLY A 136 18.28 1.00 8.55
CA GLY A 136 17.22 1.84 8.02
C GLY A 136 16.43 1.21 6.87
N LYS A 137 16.62 -0.09 6.63
CA LYS A 137 15.91 -0.88 5.62
C LYS A 137 14.70 -1.55 6.26
N VAL A 138 13.72 -0.74 6.64
CA VAL A 138 12.44 -1.20 7.17
C VAL A 138 11.32 -0.45 6.49
N TYR A 139 10.17 -1.10 6.25
CA TYR A 139 8.98 -0.47 5.69
C TYR A 139 9.24 0.15 4.29
N GLY A 140 8.77 1.37 4.03
CA GLY A 140 8.86 2.04 2.75
C GLY A 140 7.79 1.59 1.76
N VAL A 141 7.29 2.53 0.96
CA VAL A 141 6.40 2.25 -0.18
C VAL A 141 6.95 2.87 -1.47
N ALA A 142 6.62 2.26 -2.59
CA ALA A 142 6.95 2.76 -3.92
C ALA A 142 5.74 2.64 -4.83
N THR A 143 5.57 3.57 -5.77
CA THR A 143 4.61 3.42 -6.87
C THR A 143 5.36 3.55 -8.18
N LEU A 144 5.19 2.57 -9.06
CA LEU A 144 5.59 2.64 -10.46
C LEU A 144 4.38 3.11 -11.27
N ILE A 145 4.54 4.19 -12.00
CA ILE A 145 3.49 4.84 -12.78
C ILE A 145 3.88 4.75 -14.24
N ARG A 146 2.99 4.20 -15.08
CA ARG A 146 3.20 4.12 -16.51
C ARG A 146 3.34 5.52 -17.10
N ASP A 147 4.30 5.71 -17.99
CA ASP A 147 4.67 7.01 -18.56
C ASP A 147 3.47 7.76 -19.17
N ASP A 148 2.65 7.09 -19.97
CA ASP A 148 1.42 7.63 -20.57
C ASP A 148 0.36 8.10 -19.54
N THR A 149 0.41 7.56 -18.34
CA THR A 149 -0.53 7.86 -17.25
C THR A 149 -0.02 8.98 -16.35
N SER A 150 1.29 9.19 -16.29
CA SER A 150 1.92 10.18 -15.41
C SER A 150 1.43 11.61 -15.65
N SER A 151 1.05 11.95 -16.88
CA SER A 151 0.51 13.26 -17.26
C SER A 151 -0.86 13.56 -16.63
N GLN A 152 -1.57 12.53 -16.17
CA GLN A 152 -2.88 12.65 -15.51
C GLN A 152 -2.76 12.89 -14.00
N ILE A 153 -1.54 12.84 -13.45
CA ILE A 153 -1.27 12.99 -12.02
C ILE A 153 -0.79 14.41 -11.77
N SER A 154 -1.61 15.18 -11.05
CA SER A 154 -1.34 16.57 -10.71
C SER A 154 -0.33 16.69 -9.58
N LEU A 155 -0.37 15.76 -8.62
CA LEU A 155 0.49 15.77 -7.46
C LEU A 155 0.80 14.35 -6.98
N THR A 156 2.07 14.08 -6.70
CA THR A 156 2.47 12.93 -5.89
C THR A 156 3.15 13.43 -4.63
N ARG A 157 2.62 13.07 -3.47
CA ARG A 157 3.11 13.56 -2.17
C ARG A 157 3.19 12.46 -1.12
N ARG A 158 3.99 12.75 -0.09
CA ARG A 158 4.10 11.98 1.14
C ARG A 158 3.49 12.84 2.25
N PRO A 159 2.65 12.32 3.14
CA PRO A 159 2.18 13.10 4.27
C PRO A 159 3.30 13.42 5.25
N ASP A 160 3.31 14.62 5.82
CA ASP A 160 4.34 15.06 6.76
C ASP A 160 4.32 14.25 8.07
N TRP A 161 3.12 13.86 8.51
CA TRP A 161 2.92 13.04 9.71
C TRP A 161 3.49 11.61 9.57
N ASP A 162 3.68 11.12 8.34
CA ASP A 162 4.21 9.78 8.08
C ASP A 162 5.73 9.81 7.94
N LEU A 163 6.41 9.71 9.08
CA LEU A 163 7.86 9.59 9.16
C LEU A 163 8.35 8.16 8.94
N GLU A 164 7.48 7.15 8.90
CA GLU A 164 7.90 5.76 8.65
C GLU A 164 7.91 5.38 7.17
N GLY A 165 7.53 6.30 6.27
CA GLY A 165 7.53 6.07 4.82
C GLY A 165 6.50 5.03 4.39
N ARG A 166 5.36 4.99 5.08
CA ARG A 166 4.28 4.03 4.89
C ARG A 166 3.25 4.48 3.88
N VAL A 167 3.21 5.75 3.50
CA VAL A 167 2.15 6.34 2.69
C VAL A 167 2.73 7.11 1.52
N LEU A 168 2.15 6.89 0.34
CA LEU A 168 2.38 7.67 -0.87
C LEU A 168 1.03 7.96 -1.53
N ILE A 169 0.75 9.24 -1.77
CA ILE A 169 -0.54 9.74 -2.27
C ILE A 169 -0.34 10.31 -3.67
N HIS A 170 -1.20 9.89 -4.59
CA HIS A 170 -1.25 10.37 -5.97
C HIS A 170 -2.61 11.02 -6.21
N GLU A 171 -2.60 12.31 -6.50
CA GLU A 171 -3.78 13.09 -6.85
C GLU A 171 -3.83 13.24 -8.37
N PHE A 172 -4.96 12.86 -8.95
CA PHE A 172 -5.20 12.92 -10.39
C PHE A 172 -6.04 14.15 -10.74
N GLU A 173 -5.92 14.59 -12.00
CA GLU A 173 -6.71 15.69 -12.55
C GLU A 173 -8.22 15.38 -12.65
N ILE A 174 -8.59 14.11 -12.58
CA ILE A 174 -9.97 13.60 -12.72
C ILE A 174 -10.68 13.37 -11.38
N ASP A 175 -10.43 14.25 -10.41
CA ASP A 175 -11.02 14.20 -9.06
C ASP A 175 -10.85 12.82 -8.37
N LEU A 176 -9.69 12.18 -8.59
CA LEU A 176 -9.34 10.88 -8.02
C LEU A 176 -8.06 10.99 -7.20
N VAL A 177 -8.08 10.39 -6.01
CA VAL A 177 -6.90 10.22 -5.16
C VAL A 177 -6.64 8.73 -4.97
N ILE A 178 -5.42 8.30 -5.26
CA ILE A 178 -4.94 6.94 -4.97
C ILE A 178 -3.92 7.02 -3.85
N ILE A 179 -4.17 6.26 -2.78
CA ILE A 179 -3.29 6.13 -1.63
C ILE A 179 -2.70 4.72 -1.62
N ASN A 180 -1.40 4.64 -1.93
CA ASN A 180 -0.59 3.47 -1.69
C ASN A 180 -0.13 3.50 -0.23
N GLY A 181 -0.54 2.51 0.57
CA GLY A 181 -0.17 2.50 1.98
C GLY A 181 0.18 1.15 2.57
N TYR A 182 1.07 1.20 3.57
CA TYR A 182 1.53 0.09 4.39
C TYR A 182 1.21 0.36 5.86
N TRP A 183 0.05 -0.10 6.31
CA TRP A 183 -0.43 0.17 7.66
C TRP A 183 0.44 -0.49 8.70
N VAL A 184 0.46 0.12 9.88
CA VAL A 184 1.25 -0.33 11.01
C VAL A 184 0.85 -1.76 11.41
N ASN A 185 1.83 -2.66 11.42
CA ASN A 185 1.70 -3.91 12.13
C ASN A 185 1.69 -3.63 13.65
N GLY A 186 0.62 -4.02 14.33
CA GLY A 186 0.43 -3.72 15.75
C GLY A 186 1.17 -4.73 16.62
N THR A 187 2.09 -4.26 17.46
CA THR A 187 2.79 -5.08 18.47
C THR A 187 2.91 -4.35 19.80
N SER A 188 3.31 -5.07 20.85
CA SER A 188 3.63 -4.49 22.16
C SER A 188 5.00 -3.80 22.21
N ASN A 189 5.74 -3.73 21.09
CA ASN A 189 7.02 -3.05 21.06
C ASN A 189 6.83 -1.55 21.39
N PRO A 190 7.76 -0.92 22.11
CA PRO A 190 7.72 0.51 22.37
C PRO A 190 7.66 1.30 21.07
N TYR A 191 6.80 2.32 21.04
CA TYR A 191 6.83 3.40 20.07
C TYR A 191 7.50 4.61 20.70
N ARG A 192 8.43 5.21 19.98
CA ARG A 192 9.18 6.38 20.43
C ARG A 192 8.66 7.63 19.73
N ASP A 193 8.63 8.74 20.43
CA ASP A 193 8.43 10.03 19.82
C ASP A 193 9.53 10.28 18.76
N PRO A 194 9.18 10.59 17.50
CA PRO A 194 10.15 10.71 16.42
C PRO A 194 11.13 11.89 16.56
N HIS A 195 10.87 12.86 17.44
CA HIS A 195 11.72 14.04 17.63
C HIS A 195 12.66 13.88 18.83
N THR A 196 12.15 13.31 19.93
CA THR A 196 12.85 13.23 21.21
C THR A 196 13.38 11.83 21.54
N GLY A 197 12.89 10.79 20.86
CA GLY A 197 13.24 9.38 21.12
C GLY A 197 12.64 8.78 22.40
N GLN A 198 11.87 9.56 23.16
CA GLN A 198 11.21 9.09 24.37
C GLN A 198 10.10 8.10 24.04
N VAL A 199 9.91 7.08 24.89
CA VAL A 199 8.81 6.11 24.69
C VAL A 199 7.48 6.79 25.02
N THR A 200 6.56 6.84 24.06
CA THR A 200 5.24 7.46 24.20
C THR A 200 4.08 6.47 24.11
N GLY A 201 4.40 5.17 23.99
CA GLY A 201 3.41 4.10 23.97
C GLY A 201 3.95 2.86 23.26
N THR A 202 3.07 2.13 22.60
CA THR A 202 3.40 0.92 21.85
C THR A 202 3.07 1.07 20.35
N ARG A 203 3.52 0.10 19.54
CA ARG A 203 3.13 0.00 18.13
C ARG A 203 1.63 -0.19 17.95
N HIS A 204 0.93 -0.77 18.93
CA HIS A 204 -0.53 -0.81 18.91
C HIS A 204 -1.16 0.58 19.02
N ASP A 205 -0.64 1.44 19.90
CA ASP A 205 -1.13 2.82 20.02
C ASP A 205 -0.84 3.63 18.76
N HIS A 206 0.35 3.46 18.18
CA HIS A 206 0.70 4.07 16.91
C HIS A 206 -0.20 3.58 15.76
N LYS A 207 -0.59 2.30 15.73
CA LYS A 207 -1.54 1.78 14.74
C LYS A 207 -2.89 2.50 14.79
N LEU A 208 -3.44 2.75 15.98
CA LEU A 208 -4.72 3.45 16.13
C LEU A 208 -4.62 4.92 15.69
N ARG A 209 -3.50 5.60 15.99
CA ARG A 209 -3.21 6.94 15.48
C ARG A 209 -3.03 6.96 13.97
N PHE A 210 -2.34 5.98 13.41
CA PHE A 210 -2.17 5.83 11.96
C PHE A 210 -3.53 5.67 11.26
N HIS A 211 -4.44 4.86 11.80
CA HIS A 211 -5.81 4.77 11.27
C HIS A 211 -6.53 6.12 11.28
N GLN A 212 -6.32 6.93 12.33
CA GLN A 212 -6.93 8.26 12.45
C GLN A 212 -6.38 9.22 11.39
N HIS A 213 -5.05 9.30 11.23
CA HIS A 213 -4.45 10.16 10.20
C HIS A 213 -4.84 9.74 8.77
N MET A 214 -4.90 8.43 8.50
CA MET A 214 -5.40 7.94 7.22
C MET A 214 -6.86 8.33 6.98
N LEU A 215 -7.71 8.25 8.01
CA LEU A 215 -9.10 8.70 7.89
C LEU A 215 -9.17 10.21 7.61
N GLU A 216 -8.33 11.02 8.25
CA GLU A 216 -8.27 12.47 8.03
C GLU A 216 -7.90 12.82 6.58
N GLU A 217 -6.89 12.16 6.01
CA GLU A 217 -6.50 12.33 4.60
C GLU A 217 -7.66 11.96 3.65
N VAL A 218 -8.34 10.85 3.92
CA VAL A 218 -9.47 10.39 3.10
C VAL A 218 -10.64 11.36 3.19
N LEU A 219 -11.02 11.78 4.40
CA LEU A 219 -12.13 12.71 4.59
C LEU A 219 -11.81 14.09 3.99
N GLN A 220 -10.54 14.52 4.03
CA GLN A 220 -10.13 15.74 3.36
C GLN A 220 -10.33 15.65 1.85
N ALA A 221 -9.84 14.59 1.21
CA ALA A 221 -10.04 14.37 -0.22
C ALA A 221 -11.54 14.27 -0.58
N GLN A 222 -12.35 13.58 0.23
CA GLN A 222 -13.80 13.51 0.00
C GLN A 222 -14.49 14.88 0.14
N ARG A 223 -14.07 15.74 1.08
CA ARG A 223 -14.59 17.11 1.21
C ARG A 223 -14.24 17.98 0.01
N GLU A 224 -13.12 17.71 -0.64
CA GLU A 224 -12.70 18.35 -1.88
C GLU A 224 -13.44 17.79 -3.11
N GLY A 225 -14.42 16.90 -2.92
CA GLY A 225 -15.21 16.30 -4.00
C GLY A 225 -14.50 15.16 -4.72
N ARG A 226 -13.35 14.68 -4.19
CA ARG A 226 -12.54 13.66 -4.85
C ARG A 226 -12.98 12.25 -4.46
N HIS A 227 -12.97 11.35 -5.42
CA HIS A 227 -12.99 9.93 -5.16
C HIS A 227 -11.67 9.47 -4.57
N VAL A 228 -11.71 8.44 -3.71
CA VAL A 228 -10.52 7.95 -3.01
C VAL A 228 -10.43 6.44 -3.19
N ILE A 229 -9.22 5.97 -3.51
CA ILE A 229 -8.83 4.56 -3.49
C ILE A 229 -7.70 4.42 -2.50
N MET A 230 -7.93 3.72 -1.39
CA MET A 230 -6.86 3.24 -0.52
C MET A 230 -6.53 1.80 -0.90
N MET A 231 -5.25 1.51 -1.11
CA MET A 231 -4.81 0.16 -1.41
C MET A 231 -3.44 -0.16 -0.81
N GLY A 232 -3.29 -1.44 -0.45
CA GLY A 232 -2.06 -1.96 0.15
C GLY A 232 -2.33 -2.85 1.34
N ASP A 233 -1.27 -3.18 2.04
CA ASP A 233 -1.30 -3.98 3.26
C ASP A 233 -1.81 -3.13 4.43
N MET A 234 -3.05 -3.42 4.83
CA MET A 234 -3.75 -2.75 5.92
C MET A 234 -3.41 -3.38 7.28
N ASN A 235 -2.70 -4.52 7.30
CA ASN A 235 -2.36 -5.30 8.48
C ASN A 235 -3.59 -5.63 9.35
N VAL A 236 -4.77 -5.79 8.72
CA VAL A 236 -6.05 -6.11 9.39
C VAL A 236 -6.90 -7.01 8.49
N ALA A 237 -7.15 -8.24 8.92
CA ALA A 237 -8.22 -9.08 8.38
C ALA A 237 -9.54 -8.67 9.04
N ARG A 238 -10.55 -8.23 8.26
CA ARG A 238 -11.70 -7.48 8.82
C ARG A 238 -12.85 -8.34 9.32
N ALA A 239 -13.02 -9.52 8.76
CA ALA A 239 -14.12 -10.43 9.06
C ALA A 239 -13.64 -11.89 9.19
N ARG A 240 -14.50 -12.77 9.74
CA ARG A 240 -14.15 -14.19 9.95
C ARG A 240 -13.71 -14.91 8.67
N VAL A 241 -14.31 -14.52 7.53
CA VAL A 241 -14.00 -15.05 6.19
C VAL A 241 -12.62 -14.63 5.69
N ASP A 242 -12.03 -13.58 6.26
CA ASP A 242 -10.72 -13.04 5.90
C ASP A 242 -9.55 -13.75 6.62
N GLY A 243 -9.80 -14.81 7.39
CA GLY A 243 -8.75 -15.59 8.05
C GLY A 243 -8.99 -17.10 8.00
N HIS A 244 -7.93 -17.87 7.79
CA HIS A 244 -7.91 -19.33 7.73
C HIS A 244 -6.73 -19.91 8.53
N PRO A 245 -6.90 -21.00 9.31
CA PRO A 245 -8.17 -21.68 9.60
C PRO A 245 -9.11 -20.81 10.43
N ASN A 246 -8.56 -19.85 11.19
CA ASN A 246 -9.29 -18.95 12.06
C ASN A 246 -8.89 -17.50 11.84
N LEU A 247 -9.81 -16.58 12.08
CA LEU A 247 -9.47 -15.16 12.18
C LEU A 247 -8.68 -14.93 13.47
N ARG A 248 -7.58 -14.18 13.38
CA ARG A 248 -6.76 -13.86 14.54
C ARG A 248 -7.52 -13.03 15.58
N THR A 249 -7.53 -13.53 16.82
CA THR A 249 -8.15 -12.89 17.99
C THR A 249 -7.20 -12.68 19.16
N SER A 250 -6.01 -13.30 19.12
CA SER A 250 -4.97 -13.17 20.14
C SER A 250 -3.69 -12.54 19.58
N PRO A 251 -3.09 -11.56 20.29
CA PRO A 251 -3.61 -10.92 21.51
C PRO A 251 -4.92 -10.16 21.26
N LEU A 252 -5.68 -9.88 22.34
CA LEU A 252 -6.96 -9.14 22.30
C LEU A 252 -6.87 -7.83 21.52
N GLN A 253 -5.69 -7.23 21.47
CA GLN A 253 -5.43 -6.01 20.72
C GLN A 253 -5.72 -6.14 19.22
N HIS A 254 -5.62 -7.33 18.62
CA HIS A 254 -6.04 -7.54 17.22
C HIS A 254 -7.54 -7.34 17.03
N VAL A 255 -8.35 -7.74 18.03
CA VAL A 255 -9.79 -7.50 18.01
C VAL A 255 -10.08 -6.01 18.12
N LYS A 256 -9.41 -5.29 19.02
CA LYS A 256 -9.55 -3.84 19.19
C LYS A 256 -9.15 -3.06 17.93
N ASN A 257 -7.98 -3.38 17.37
CA ASN A 257 -7.49 -2.72 16.14
C ASN A 257 -8.43 -2.96 14.95
N ARG A 258 -9.01 -4.17 14.84
CA ARG A 258 -10.00 -4.48 13.80
C ARG A 258 -11.31 -3.74 14.01
N ALA A 259 -11.80 -3.63 15.25
CA ALA A 259 -13.00 -2.86 15.56
C ALA A 259 -12.81 -1.37 15.21
N ASP A 260 -11.67 -0.79 15.59
CA ASP A 260 -11.30 0.59 15.24
C ASP A 260 -11.22 0.81 13.72
N PHE A 261 -10.54 -0.09 13.00
CA PHE A 261 -10.44 -0.05 11.54
C PHE A 261 -11.82 -0.13 10.87
N ASN A 262 -12.64 -1.09 11.30
CA ASN A 262 -14.00 -1.27 10.76
C ASN A 262 -14.88 -0.03 11.02
N ALA A 263 -14.80 0.53 12.22
CA ALA A 263 -15.51 1.76 12.58
C ALA A 263 -15.11 2.92 11.67
N LYS A 264 -13.80 3.23 11.58
CA LYS A 264 -13.29 4.38 10.81
C LYS A 264 -13.57 4.27 9.32
N PHE A 265 -13.37 3.09 8.74
CA PHE A 265 -13.37 2.97 7.28
C PHE A 265 -14.66 2.42 6.67
N PHE A 266 -15.57 1.81 7.45
CA PHE A 266 -16.76 1.14 6.90
C PHE A 266 -18.07 1.53 7.59
N THR A 267 -18.12 1.51 8.92
CA THR A 267 -19.41 1.51 9.63
C THR A 267 -19.77 2.82 10.31
N SER A 268 -18.80 3.62 10.77
CA SER A 268 -19.10 4.89 11.47
C SER A 268 -19.70 5.91 10.52
N LYS A 269 -20.70 6.66 10.99
CA LYS A 269 -21.33 7.75 10.23
C LYS A 269 -20.33 8.87 9.88
N ASP A 270 -19.39 9.12 10.79
CA ASP A 270 -18.35 10.17 10.68
C ASP A 270 -17.06 9.60 10.05
N GLY A 271 -17.08 8.34 9.64
CA GLY A 271 -15.97 7.67 8.95
C GLY A 271 -16.05 7.80 7.43
N MET A 272 -15.08 7.19 6.74
CA MET A 272 -15.05 7.12 5.27
C MET A 272 -16.30 6.44 4.71
N ARG A 273 -16.79 5.44 5.47
CA ARG A 273 -17.85 4.53 5.06
C ARG A 273 -17.63 3.95 3.65
N GLY A 274 -16.39 3.55 3.38
CA GLY A 274 -15.92 3.05 2.09
C GLY A 274 -16.44 1.65 1.75
N ILE A 275 -16.12 1.22 0.54
CA ILE A 275 -16.45 -0.10 0.00
C ILE A 275 -15.16 -0.91 -0.12
N ASP A 276 -15.16 -2.10 0.45
CA ASP A 276 -14.16 -3.12 0.14
C ASP A 276 -14.51 -3.76 -1.19
N VAL A 277 -13.73 -3.45 -2.22
CA VAL A 277 -14.08 -3.78 -3.59
C VAL A 277 -14.14 -5.29 -3.81
N PHE A 278 -13.23 -6.05 -3.19
CA PHE A 278 -13.23 -7.51 -3.31
C PHE A 278 -14.50 -8.11 -2.72
N ARG A 279 -14.90 -7.68 -1.52
CA ARG A 279 -16.13 -8.15 -0.88
C ARG A 279 -17.39 -7.67 -1.59
N HIS A 280 -17.33 -6.50 -2.21
CA HIS A 280 -18.43 -5.97 -3.00
C HIS A 280 -18.71 -6.82 -4.24
N LEU A 281 -17.67 -7.21 -5.00
CA LEU A 281 -17.84 -7.99 -6.22
C LEU A 281 -17.92 -9.51 -5.98
N HIS A 282 -17.21 -10.04 -4.98
CA HIS A 282 -17.06 -11.48 -4.79
C HIS A 282 -17.74 -12.02 -3.54
N GLY A 283 -18.44 -11.17 -2.78
CA GLY A 283 -19.20 -11.56 -1.58
C GLY A 283 -18.34 -12.30 -0.55
N THR A 284 -18.73 -13.54 -0.24
CA THR A 284 -18.09 -14.40 0.77
C THR A 284 -16.99 -15.31 0.21
N SER A 285 -16.61 -15.15 -1.07
CA SER A 285 -15.52 -15.92 -1.69
C SER A 285 -14.24 -15.85 -0.85
N ARG A 286 -13.56 -16.99 -0.69
CA ARG A 286 -12.33 -17.08 0.11
C ARG A 286 -11.12 -16.97 -0.80
N LYS A 287 -10.52 -15.79 -0.80
CA LYS A 287 -9.17 -15.54 -1.28
C LYS A 287 -8.40 -14.74 -0.24
N TYR A 288 -7.12 -15.02 -0.12
CA TYR A 288 -6.24 -14.47 0.91
C TYR A 288 -5.07 -13.74 0.26
N THR A 289 -4.52 -12.78 0.99
CA THR A 289 -3.43 -11.97 0.47
C THR A 289 -2.12 -12.26 1.17
N TYR A 290 -2.16 -12.80 2.39
CA TYR A 290 -1.01 -13.19 3.19
C TYR A 290 -0.98 -14.69 3.41
N HIS A 291 0.17 -15.30 3.09
CA HIS A 291 0.49 -16.71 3.29
C HIS A 291 1.88 -16.83 3.94
N PRO A 292 1.95 -17.19 5.23
CA PRO A 292 3.18 -17.19 6.01
C PRO A 292 4.21 -18.14 5.42
N ARG A 293 5.48 -17.73 5.48
CA ARG A 293 6.59 -18.59 5.10
C ARG A 293 6.71 -19.75 6.09
N GLY A 294 7.11 -20.93 5.58
CA GLY A 294 7.34 -22.13 6.41
C GLY A 294 6.08 -22.94 6.73
N ARG A 295 4.93 -22.60 6.14
CA ARG A 295 3.70 -23.41 6.15
C ARG A 295 3.40 -23.93 4.75
N ASN A 296 2.61 -25.00 4.67
CA ASN A 296 2.09 -25.44 3.39
C ASN A 296 1.12 -24.37 2.84
N TRP A 297 1.08 -24.22 1.52
CA TRP A 297 0.18 -23.27 0.87
C TRP A 297 -1.27 -23.53 1.30
N GLY A 298 -2.01 -22.48 1.67
CA GLY A 298 -3.40 -22.60 2.11
C GLY A 298 -3.62 -23.09 3.55
N GLU A 299 -2.58 -23.54 4.27
CA GLU A 299 -2.73 -24.08 5.63
C GLU A 299 -3.09 -22.99 6.67
N SER A 300 -2.56 -21.78 6.47
CA SER A 300 -2.82 -20.61 7.31
C SER A 300 -2.75 -19.38 6.43
N CYS A 301 -3.79 -18.56 6.43
CA CYS A 301 -3.91 -17.44 5.52
C CYS A 301 -4.69 -16.29 6.15
N ASP A 302 -4.36 -15.06 5.78
CA ASP A 302 -5.15 -13.88 6.12
C ASP A 302 -5.34 -12.99 4.88
N ARG A 303 -6.46 -12.28 4.78
CA ARG A 303 -6.67 -11.20 3.81
C ARG A 303 -6.47 -9.87 4.51
N VAL A 304 -5.23 -9.39 4.48
CA VAL A 304 -4.79 -8.15 5.14
C VAL A 304 -4.52 -7.02 4.16
N ASP A 305 -4.37 -7.33 2.88
CA ASP A 305 -4.27 -6.37 1.80
C ASP A 305 -5.66 -6.15 1.21
N MET A 306 -6.03 -4.88 1.02
CA MET A 306 -7.38 -4.52 0.62
C MET A 306 -7.36 -3.33 -0.33
N ILE A 307 -8.40 -3.25 -1.16
CA ILE A 307 -8.72 -2.06 -1.94
C ILE A 307 -10.03 -1.52 -1.36
N ILE A 308 -9.94 -0.34 -0.77
CA ILE A 308 -11.06 0.35 -0.12
C ILE A 308 -11.32 1.63 -0.90
N VAL A 309 -12.52 1.78 -1.43
CA VAL A 309 -12.87 2.92 -2.29
C VAL A 309 -13.97 3.77 -1.67
N SER A 310 -14.00 5.06 -1.99
CA SER A 310 -15.14 5.91 -1.64
C SER A 310 -16.40 5.39 -2.34
N ARG A 311 -17.56 5.51 -1.69
CA ARG A 311 -18.81 5.00 -2.25
C ARG A 311 -19.19 5.58 -3.59
N GLY A 312 -18.94 6.87 -3.79
CA GLY A 312 -19.25 7.55 -5.06
C GLY A 312 -18.56 6.89 -6.24
N LEU A 313 -17.34 6.35 -6.07
CA LEU A 313 -16.61 5.66 -7.14
C LEU A 313 -17.35 4.42 -7.67
N VAL A 314 -18.10 3.74 -6.79
CA VAL A 314 -18.88 2.54 -7.15
C VAL A 314 -20.31 2.93 -7.52
N ASN A 315 -20.99 3.68 -6.65
CA ASN A 315 -22.44 3.87 -6.74
C ASN A 315 -22.84 4.99 -7.70
N GLU A 316 -22.07 6.08 -7.73
CA GLU A 316 -22.40 7.27 -8.52
C GLU A 316 -21.68 7.21 -9.87
N ALA A 317 -20.36 6.99 -9.85
CA ALA A 317 -19.54 6.89 -11.04
C ALA A 317 -19.72 5.55 -11.78
N GLY A 318 -20.04 4.47 -11.07
CA GLY A 318 -20.10 3.13 -11.69
C GLY A 318 -18.79 2.76 -12.37
N ALA A 319 -17.66 3.28 -11.86
CA ALA A 319 -16.37 3.25 -12.53
C ALA A 319 -15.59 1.97 -12.21
N VAL A 320 -15.89 1.29 -11.10
CA VAL A 320 -15.25 0.00 -10.78
C VAL A 320 -15.79 -1.08 -11.70
N ILE A 321 -14.92 -1.61 -12.57
CA ILE A 321 -15.27 -2.67 -13.54
C ILE A 321 -14.81 -4.05 -13.11
N GLY A 322 -13.80 -4.14 -12.25
CA GLY A 322 -13.29 -5.43 -11.79
C GLY A 322 -12.27 -5.32 -10.67
N THR A 323 -12.11 -6.40 -9.93
CA THR A 323 -11.03 -6.61 -8.97
C THR A 323 -10.81 -8.10 -8.80
N ASP A 324 -9.60 -8.49 -8.44
CA ASP A 324 -9.34 -9.83 -7.91
C ASP A 324 -8.06 -9.85 -7.07
N ILE A 325 -7.83 -10.97 -6.40
CA ILE A 325 -6.62 -11.31 -5.67
C ILE A 325 -5.93 -12.44 -6.45
N CYS A 326 -4.64 -12.26 -6.74
CA CYS A 326 -3.79 -13.26 -7.39
C CYS A 326 -3.37 -14.34 -6.36
N ASP A 327 -4.35 -15.04 -5.79
CA ASP A 327 -4.19 -15.97 -4.66
C ASP A 327 -3.57 -17.32 -5.10
N SER A 328 -2.31 -17.27 -5.55
CA SER A 328 -1.54 -18.43 -5.98
C SER A 328 -0.11 -18.40 -5.42
N ALA A 329 0.49 -19.59 -5.25
CA ALA A 329 1.88 -19.70 -4.81
C ALA A 329 2.87 -19.06 -5.81
N VAL A 330 2.52 -19.07 -7.10
CA VAL A 330 3.30 -18.47 -8.19
C VAL A 330 3.28 -16.95 -8.07
N ASP A 331 2.11 -16.35 -7.86
CA ASP A 331 1.95 -14.90 -7.75
C ASP A 331 2.50 -14.34 -6.44
N ARG A 332 2.49 -15.13 -5.35
CA ARG A 332 3.21 -14.76 -4.12
C ARG A 332 4.70 -14.56 -4.36
N GLY A 333 5.28 -15.36 -5.25
CA GLY A 333 6.69 -15.32 -5.58
C GLY A 333 7.59 -15.42 -4.34
N HIS A 334 8.47 -14.43 -4.14
CA HIS A 334 9.37 -14.38 -3.00
C HIS A 334 8.74 -13.80 -1.73
N SER A 335 7.62 -13.09 -1.83
CA SER A 335 6.96 -12.44 -0.70
C SER A 335 6.24 -13.47 0.18
N ASP A 336 5.67 -13.02 1.28
CA ASP A 336 4.58 -13.68 1.99
C ASP A 336 3.20 -13.14 1.58
N HIS A 337 3.16 -12.09 0.75
CA HIS A 337 1.91 -11.55 0.20
C HIS A 337 1.77 -11.80 -1.30
N VAL A 338 0.52 -11.89 -1.77
CA VAL A 338 0.18 -11.92 -3.19
C VAL A 338 -0.32 -10.56 -3.68
N PRO A 339 -0.19 -10.26 -4.98
CA PRO A 339 -0.79 -9.08 -5.59
C PRO A 339 -2.32 -9.10 -5.57
N LEU A 340 -2.91 -7.91 -5.51
CA LEU A 340 -4.33 -7.67 -5.78
C LEU A 340 -4.48 -6.46 -6.69
N TRP A 341 -5.59 -6.39 -7.42
CA TRP A 341 -5.78 -5.33 -8.42
C TRP A 341 -7.21 -4.83 -8.46
N ILE A 342 -7.36 -3.60 -8.94
CA ILE A 342 -8.63 -3.01 -9.34
C ILE A 342 -8.51 -2.51 -10.78
N SER A 343 -9.60 -2.64 -11.52
CA SER A 343 -9.76 -2.03 -12.83
C SER A 343 -10.90 -1.03 -12.81
N LEU A 344 -10.66 0.11 -13.44
CA LEU A 344 -11.56 1.26 -13.49
C LEU A 344 -11.84 1.65 -14.93
N ASP A 345 -13.07 2.08 -15.18
CA ASP A 345 -13.49 2.79 -16.38
C ASP A 345 -13.21 4.29 -16.19
N TRP A 346 -12.15 4.76 -16.86
CA TRP A 346 -11.64 6.11 -16.75
C TRP A 346 -12.55 7.14 -17.41
N PHE A 347 -13.25 6.74 -18.49
CA PHE A 347 -14.20 7.60 -19.19
C PHE A 347 -15.36 7.98 -18.27
N LYS A 348 -15.88 7.03 -17.48
CA LYS A 348 -16.93 7.32 -16.50
C LYS A 348 -16.52 8.38 -15.49
N LEU A 349 -15.28 8.34 -15.00
CA LEU A 349 -14.75 9.34 -14.06
C LEU A 349 -14.63 10.72 -14.71
N GLN A 350 -14.12 10.79 -15.95
CA GLN A 350 -14.01 12.04 -16.69
C GLN A 350 -15.37 12.66 -17.02
N SER A 351 -16.35 11.83 -17.41
CA SER A 351 -17.68 12.29 -17.81
C SER A 351 -18.46 12.95 -16.67
N GLN A 352 -18.20 12.58 -15.41
CA GLN A 352 -18.81 13.21 -14.26
C GLN A 352 -18.29 14.64 -14.02
N LYS A 353 -17.00 14.90 -14.28
CA LYS A 353 -16.42 16.25 -14.24
C LYS A 353 -17.12 17.19 -15.22
N CYS A 354 -17.48 16.72 -16.41
CA CYS A 354 -18.20 17.51 -17.42
C CYS A 354 -19.69 17.74 -17.10
N ARG A 355 -20.29 16.97 -16.18
CA ARG A 355 -21.72 17.06 -15.84
C ARG A 355 -22.06 18.03 -14.71
N MET A 356 -21.06 18.59 -14.02
CA MET A 356 -21.28 19.63 -13.01
C MET A 356 -21.33 21.01 -13.70
N PRO A 357 -22.49 21.70 -13.77
CA PRO A 357 -22.54 23.08 -14.22
C PRO A 357 -21.82 23.96 -13.17
N GLY A 358 -21.07 24.94 -13.65
CA GLY A 358 -20.12 25.70 -12.85
C GLY A 358 -20.68 26.39 -11.61
N GLU A 359 -19.87 26.39 -10.56
CA GLU A 359 -19.82 27.48 -9.58
C GLU A 359 -18.37 27.63 -9.12
N ARG A 360 -17.55 28.30 -9.95
CA ARG A 360 -16.46 29.09 -9.37
C ARG A 360 -17.16 30.17 -8.55
N ARG A 361 -17.08 30.07 -7.22
CA ARG A 361 -17.40 31.17 -6.33
C ARG A 361 -16.45 32.32 -6.64
N ASP A 362 -16.90 33.20 -7.53
CA ASP A 362 -16.31 34.51 -7.69
C ASP A 362 -16.50 35.23 -6.36
N LYS A 363 -15.38 35.55 -5.69
CA LYS A 363 -15.38 36.42 -4.52
C LYS A 363 -15.55 37.85 -5.02
N SER A 364 -16.78 38.26 -5.26
CA SER A 364 -17.14 39.67 -5.33
C SER A 364 -17.80 40.08 -3.99
N PRO A 365 -17.40 41.22 -3.40
CA PRO A 365 -17.90 41.62 -2.09
C PRO A 365 -19.33 42.13 -2.21
N CYS A 366 -20.23 41.64 -1.35
CA CYS A 366 -21.56 42.22 -1.17
C CYS A 366 -21.44 43.70 -0.74
N PRO A 367 -22.01 44.66 -1.49
CA PRO A 367 -22.44 45.92 -0.90
C PRO A 367 -23.75 45.66 -0.14
N TRP A 368 -24.21 46.63 0.65
CA TRP A 368 -25.43 46.61 1.48
C TRP A 368 -25.26 46.07 2.91
N LEU A 369 -24.64 46.91 3.75
CA LEU A 369 -25.04 47.12 5.15
C LEU A 369 -24.38 48.41 5.66
N SER A 370 -25.05 49.54 5.45
CA SER A 370 -24.71 50.79 6.14
C SER A 370 -26.01 51.55 6.46
N TRP A 371 -26.75 51.08 7.46
CA TRP A 371 -27.74 51.91 8.15
C TRP A 371 -27.90 51.46 9.61
N LEU A 372 -27.88 52.46 10.49
CA LEU A 372 -28.20 52.49 11.94
C LEU A 372 -27.06 52.09 12.89
N SER A 373 -26.64 52.87 13.90
CA SER A 373 -27.00 54.20 14.41
C SER A 373 -26.01 54.58 15.52
N ALA A 374 -25.93 55.89 15.82
CA ALA A 374 -25.31 56.57 16.97
C ALA A 374 -23.87 57.07 16.80
#